data_AF-A0A2R6P172-F1
#
_entry.id   AF-A0A2R6P172-F1
#
_cell.length_a   1.000
_cell.length_b   1.000
_cell.length_c   1.000
_cell.angle_alpha   90.00
_cell.angle_beta   90.00
_cell.angle_gamma   90.00
#
_symmetry.space_group_name_H-M   'P 1'
#
loop_
_entity.id
_entity.type
_entity.pdbx_description
1 polymer ?
#
loop_
_entity_poly.entity_id
_entity_poly.type
_entity_poly.pdbx_seq_one_letter_code
_entity_poly.pdbx_strand_id
1 'polypeptide(L)'
;MAQGQPFEIRVKDVKFSYHVPDVFEKDIPALQHGNDGLIYTCVNTPYIAGTDPNILKWKPPSENSIDFKLLLRFPPDQSGRPDFYSKPIFELQVWCGGSQYELYDVMLVTDEEWESLKSSGEQLDERIVEVHWSPELDGWRMMRFRNDKPNGNHKNVVDNIIKTIADGVDKDAVSAPPLLYPYSTPTLILSQSSSRAQTPFETPGKPDKARHKTRRPHAPPNRHPDPPTSLPNHHPKPAAASTQTSPDPPPPPPPPPRLSPHVPSPARPPCQTSTRATAPSSTIHGVKSRDL
;
A
#
# COMPACT_ATOMS: atom_id res chain seq x y z
N MET A 1 -30.00 -4.43 20.82
CA MET A 1 -29.42 -5.34 19.80
C MET A 1 -30.32 -6.56 19.72
N ALA A 2 -30.97 -6.80 18.58
CA ALA A 2 -31.72 -8.06 18.40
C ALA A 2 -30.70 -9.21 18.33
N GLN A 3 -30.90 -10.28 19.11
CA GLN A 3 -29.99 -11.43 19.09
C GLN A 3 -29.96 -12.05 17.68
N GLY A 4 -28.74 -12.19 17.12
CA GLY A 4 -28.51 -12.90 15.85
C GLY A 4 -28.20 -12.02 14.62
N GLN A 5 -28.10 -10.69 14.75
CA GLN A 5 -27.75 -9.85 13.62
C GLN A 5 -26.21 -9.78 13.40
N PRO A 6 -25.69 -10.09 12.20
CA PRO A 6 -24.24 -10.13 11.95
C PRO A 6 -23.58 -8.75 11.87
N PHE A 7 -24.36 -7.70 11.59
CA PHE A 7 -23.89 -6.31 11.50
C PHE A 7 -25.04 -5.32 11.73
N GLU A 8 -24.72 -4.08 12.06
CA GLU A 8 -25.68 -2.99 12.22
C GLU A 8 -25.79 -2.16 10.93
N ILE A 9 -26.99 -1.66 10.62
CA ILE A 9 -27.22 -0.75 9.50
C ILE A 9 -27.38 0.66 10.06
N ARG A 10 -26.57 1.60 9.57
CA ARG A 10 -26.64 3.02 9.92
C ARG A 10 -26.63 3.88 8.67
N VAL A 11 -27.32 5.01 8.72
CA VAL A 11 -27.22 6.05 7.69
C VAL A 11 -25.93 6.82 7.94
N LYS A 12 -25.12 6.99 6.89
CA LYS A 12 -23.90 7.80 6.97
C LYS A 12 -24.31 9.27 7.10
N ASP A 13 -23.89 9.94 8.17
CA ASP A 13 -24.05 11.38 8.29
C ASP A 13 -23.15 12.07 7.26
N VAL A 14 -23.71 13.01 6.51
CA VAL A 14 -23.03 13.73 5.42
C VAL A 14 -23.07 15.22 5.73
N LYS A 15 -21.91 15.87 5.64
CA LYS A 15 -21.77 17.32 5.85
C LYS A 15 -21.59 18.03 4.50
N PHE A 16 -21.97 19.30 4.47
CA PHE A 16 -21.64 20.17 3.35
C PHE A 16 -20.12 20.38 3.24
N SER A 17 -19.64 20.67 2.04
CA SER A 17 -18.20 20.81 1.74
C SER A 17 -17.50 21.92 2.53
N TYR A 18 -18.22 22.95 2.98
CA TYR A 18 -17.68 24.03 3.80
C TYR A 18 -17.64 23.70 5.30
N HIS A 19 -18.06 22.51 5.73
CA HIS A 19 -17.94 22.01 7.11
C HIS A 19 -16.80 20.98 7.26
N VAL A 20 -15.84 20.96 6.35
CA VAL A 20 -14.66 20.07 6.46
C VAL A 20 -13.91 20.20 7.78
N PRO A 21 -13.70 21.40 8.37
CA PRO A 21 -13.08 21.52 9.69
C PRO A 21 -13.80 20.69 10.78
N ASP A 22 -15.14 20.74 10.81
CA ASP A 22 -15.94 19.94 11.74
C ASP A 22 -15.75 18.43 11.51
N VAL A 23 -15.63 18.01 10.25
CA VAL A 23 -15.40 16.60 9.91
C VAL A 23 -14.05 16.12 10.47
N PHE A 24 -12.99 16.94 10.34
CA PHE A 24 -11.67 16.59 10.85
C PHE A 24 -11.56 16.65 12.37
N GLU A 25 -12.18 17.63 13.01
CA GLU A 25 -12.01 17.90 14.45
C GLU A 25 -12.99 17.14 15.32
N LYS A 26 -14.18 16.81 14.81
CA LYS A 26 -15.29 16.23 15.58
C LYS A 26 -15.67 14.85 15.07
N ASP A 27 -15.97 14.74 13.77
CA ASP A 27 -16.57 13.52 13.24
C ASP A 27 -15.55 12.37 13.16
N ILE A 28 -14.39 12.60 12.52
CA ILE A 28 -13.35 11.58 12.35
C ILE A 28 -12.84 11.02 13.69
N PRO A 29 -12.51 11.84 14.71
CA PRO A 29 -12.08 11.34 16.01
C PRO A 29 -13.15 10.52 16.75
N ALA A 30 -14.44 10.73 16.42
CA ALA A 30 -15.56 9.99 17.02
C ALA A 30 -15.90 8.69 16.27
N LEU A 31 -15.26 8.40 15.13
CA LEU A 31 -15.50 7.19 14.36
C LEU A 31 -15.02 5.94 15.12
N GLN A 32 -15.78 4.86 14.97
CA GLN A 32 -15.45 3.54 15.53
C GLN A 32 -14.68 2.67 14.54
N HIS A 33 -14.25 3.24 13.41
CA HIS A 33 -13.53 2.58 12.34
C HIS A 33 -12.42 3.49 11.81
N GLY A 34 -11.45 2.92 11.09
CA GLY A 34 -10.39 3.69 10.44
C GLY A 34 -10.96 4.68 9.40
N ASN A 35 -10.23 5.78 9.18
CA ASN A 35 -10.49 6.76 8.14
C ASN A 35 -9.26 6.84 7.24
N ASP A 36 -9.46 6.94 5.92
CA ASP A 36 -8.40 7.05 4.93
C ASP A 36 -8.54 8.30 4.04
N GLY A 37 -9.22 9.34 4.56
CA GLY A 37 -9.51 10.58 3.86
C GLY A 37 -11.00 10.93 3.75
N LEU A 38 -11.35 11.70 2.70
CA LEU A 38 -12.67 12.29 2.48
C LEU A 38 -13.26 11.89 1.13
N ILE A 39 -14.59 11.86 1.06
CA ILE A 39 -15.34 11.67 -0.18
C ILE A 39 -16.25 12.88 -0.40
N TYR A 40 -16.10 13.54 -1.55
CA TYR A 40 -16.98 14.61 -1.98
C TYR A 40 -17.95 14.06 -3.03
N THR A 41 -19.24 14.22 -2.76
CA THR A 41 -20.32 13.83 -3.65
C THR A 41 -21.02 15.09 -4.13
N CYS A 42 -21.09 15.28 -5.45
CA CYS A 42 -21.80 16.42 -6.02
C CYS A 42 -23.32 16.29 -5.82
N VAL A 43 -23.95 17.36 -5.34
CA VAL A 43 -25.41 17.39 -5.05
C VAL A 43 -26.25 17.45 -6.33
N ASN A 44 -25.71 18.06 -7.39
CA ASN A 44 -26.48 18.42 -8.60
C ASN A 44 -26.33 17.42 -9.74
N THR A 45 -25.60 16.31 -9.54
CA THR A 45 -25.37 15.31 -10.58
C THR A 45 -26.13 14.02 -10.25
N PRO A 46 -26.79 13.40 -11.25
CA PRO A 46 -27.44 12.11 -11.04
C PRO A 46 -26.42 11.01 -10.77
N TYR A 47 -26.87 9.90 -10.20
CA TYR A 47 -26.05 8.72 -10.01
C TYR A 47 -25.60 8.12 -11.35
N ILE A 48 -24.32 7.72 -11.43
CA ILE A 48 -23.72 7.06 -12.59
C ILE A 48 -23.14 5.70 -12.14
N ALA A 49 -23.39 4.64 -12.92
CA ALA A 49 -22.75 3.35 -12.70
C ALA A 49 -21.32 3.36 -13.23
N GLY A 50 -20.36 2.91 -12.42
CA GLY A 50 -18.93 2.88 -12.78
C GLY A 50 -18.17 4.11 -12.28
N THR A 51 -17.20 4.59 -13.05
CA THR A 51 -16.40 5.77 -12.70
C THR A 51 -17.23 7.04 -12.88
N ASP A 52 -17.51 7.71 -11.76
CA ASP A 52 -18.15 9.03 -11.76
C ASP A 52 -17.09 10.13 -11.53
N PRO A 53 -16.83 11.01 -12.51
CA PRO A 53 -15.88 12.10 -12.36
C PRO A 53 -16.33 13.16 -11.34
N ASN A 54 -17.60 13.15 -10.92
CA ASN A 54 -18.15 14.08 -9.93
C ASN A 54 -18.03 13.55 -8.49
N ILE A 55 -17.57 12.31 -8.30
CA ILE A 55 -17.24 11.75 -6.99
C ILE A 55 -15.73 11.86 -6.80
N LEU A 56 -15.34 12.74 -5.88
CA LEU A 56 -13.94 13.01 -5.60
C LEU A 56 -13.53 12.30 -4.32
N LYS A 57 -12.34 11.71 -4.35
CA LYS A 57 -11.73 11.03 -3.21
C LYS A 57 -10.49 11.82 -2.86
N TRP A 58 -10.45 12.36 -1.67
CA TRP A 58 -9.25 13.02 -1.15
C TRP A 58 -8.61 12.12 -0.12
N LYS A 59 -7.28 12.00 -0.17
CA LYS A 59 -6.46 11.39 0.86
C LYS A 59 -5.39 12.38 1.31
N PRO A 60 -5.01 12.41 2.59
CA PRO A 60 -3.80 13.10 2.99
C PRO A 60 -2.63 12.59 2.15
N PRO A 61 -1.75 13.46 1.60
CA PRO A 61 -0.57 13.02 0.86
C PRO A 61 0.32 12.07 1.66
N SER A 62 0.35 12.23 2.99
CA SER A 62 1.05 11.34 3.93
C SER A 62 0.46 9.92 4.01
N GLU A 63 -0.76 9.70 3.55
CA GLU A 63 -1.39 8.38 3.46
C GLU A 63 -1.27 7.73 2.07
N ASN A 64 -0.66 8.41 1.11
CA ASN A 64 -0.29 7.80 -0.16
C ASN A 64 0.99 7.01 0.04
N SER A 65 0.84 5.70 0.12
CA SER A 65 1.94 4.77 0.35
C SER A 65 2.38 4.07 -0.94
N ILE A 66 3.63 3.63 -0.95
CA ILE A 66 4.25 2.89 -2.03
C ILE A 66 4.93 1.66 -1.44
N ASP A 67 4.79 0.51 -2.12
CA ASP A 67 5.51 -0.70 -1.75
C ASP A 67 6.82 -0.80 -2.54
N PHE A 68 7.96 -0.88 -1.85
CA PHE A 68 9.28 -1.11 -2.45
C PHE A 68 9.90 -2.40 -1.93
N LYS A 69 10.85 -2.97 -2.67
CA LYS A 69 11.76 -3.98 -2.12
C LYS A 69 12.87 -3.26 -1.36
N LEU A 70 13.04 -3.57 -0.08
CA LEU A 70 14.08 -3.02 0.78
C LEU A 70 15.38 -3.78 0.55
N LEU A 71 16.49 -3.07 0.33
CA LEU A 71 17.83 -3.61 0.37
C LEU A 71 18.69 -2.87 1.39
N LEU A 72 19.37 -3.63 2.26
CA LEU A 72 20.29 -3.08 3.25
C LEU A 72 21.73 -3.05 2.70
N ARG A 73 22.32 -1.86 2.63
CA ARG A 73 23.74 -1.68 2.28
C ARG A 73 24.56 -1.29 3.49
N PHE A 74 25.23 -2.26 4.08
CA PHE A 74 26.12 -2.03 5.21
C PHE A 74 27.44 -1.41 4.73
N PRO A 75 27.99 -0.42 5.47
CA PRO A 75 29.28 0.17 5.14
C PRO A 75 30.40 -0.86 5.29
N PRO A 76 31.55 -0.69 4.60
CA PRO A 76 32.69 -1.59 4.76
C PRO A 76 33.39 -1.40 6.11
N ASP A 77 33.83 -2.49 6.71
CA ASP A 77 34.74 -2.53 7.85
C ASP A 77 36.20 -2.28 7.41
N GLN A 78 37.14 -2.38 8.36
CA GLN A 78 38.57 -2.22 8.09
C GLN A 78 39.15 -3.26 7.11
N SER A 79 38.46 -4.39 6.92
CA SER A 79 38.83 -5.44 5.97
C SER A 79 38.15 -5.29 4.60
N GLY A 80 37.32 -4.26 4.42
CA GLY A 80 36.54 -4.03 3.20
C GLY A 80 35.29 -4.90 3.10
N ARG A 81 34.92 -5.63 4.16
CA ARG A 81 33.72 -6.48 4.22
C ARG A 81 32.56 -5.70 4.83
N PRO A 82 31.30 -6.04 4.56
CA PRO A 82 30.16 -5.36 5.18
C PRO A 82 30.21 -5.43 6.71
N ASP A 83 30.17 -4.28 7.38
CA ASP A 83 30.05 -4.15 8.83
C ASP A 83 28.58 -4.25 9.25
N PHE A 84 28.16 -5.45 9.64
CA PHE A 84 26.79 -5.73 10.08
C PHE A 84 26.41 -5.11 11.43
N TYR A 85 27.36 -4.51 12.17
CA TYR A 85 27.08 -3.80 13.42
C TYR A 85 26.75 -2.32 13.18
N SER A 86 27.24 -1.78 12.08
CA SER A 86 26.96 -0.41 11.65
C SER A 86 25.55 -0.29 11.05
N LYS A 87 24.99 0.91 11.13
CA LYS A 87 23.71 1.24 10.50
C LYS A 87 23.86 1.21 8.96
N PRO A 88 23.06 0.42 8.23
CA PRO A 88 23.12 0.39 6.78
C PRO A 88 22.42 1.59 6.15
N ILE A 89 22.64 1.77 4.84
CA ILE A 89 21.74 2.53 3.98
C ILE A 89 20.56 1.63 3.62
N PHE A 90 19.34 2.16 3.75
CA PHE A 90 18.09 1.45 3.50
C PHE A 90 17.59 1.78 2.09
N GLU A 91 18.09 1.08 1.08
CA GLU A 91 17.72 1.29 -0.32
C GLU A 91 16.29 0.82 -0.61
N LEU A 92 15.51 1.68 -1.27
CA LEU A 92 14.20 1.38 -1.80
C LEU A 92 14.32 1.03 -3.29
N GLN A 93 13.99 -0.21 -3.63
CA GLN A 93 14.07 -0.74 -4.98
C GLN A 93 12.68 -0.83 -5.60
N VAL A 94 12.50 -0.20 -6.77
CA VAL A 94 11.27 -0.28 -7.56
C VAL A 94 11.29 -1.49 -8.47
N TRP A 95 10.13 -2.14 -8.65
CA TRP A 95 10.02 -3.31 -9.50
C TRP A 95 9.76 -2.91 -10.97
N CYS A 96 10.58 -3.42 -11.89
CA CYS A 96 10.49 -3.14 -13.33
C CYS A 96 9.90 -4.32 -14.15
N GLY A 97 9.47 -5.40 -13.48
CA GLY A 97 8.93 -6.60 -14.12
C GLY A 97 9.89 -7.79 -14.09
N GLY A 98 9.32 -9.01 -14.11
CA GLY A 98 10.10 -10.24 -13.95
C GLY A 98 10.92 -10.21 -12.66
N SER A 99 12.23 -10.41 -12.76
CA SER A 99 13.18 -10.34 -11.65
C SER A 99 13.96 -9.01 -11.58
N GLN A 100 13.55 -8.00 -12.35
CA GLN A 100 14.29 -6.74 -12.47
C GLN A 100 13.83 -5.72 -11.43
N TYR A 101 14.82 -5.09 -10.80
CA TYR A 101 14.65 -4.05 -9.80
C TYR A 101 15.65 -2.93 -10.07
N GLU A 102 15.24 -1.69 -9.80
CA GLU A 102 16.08 -0.50 -9.93
C GLU A 102 16.07 0.27 -8.61
N LEU A 103 17.23 0.86 -8.25
CA LEU A 103 17.29 1.76 -7.11
C LEU A 103 16.41 2.96 -7.40
N TYR A 104 15.45 3.21 -6.52
CA TYR A 104 14.58 4.37 -6.60
C TYR A 104 15.06 5.48 -5.68
N ASP A 105 15.19 5.18 -4.39
CA ASP A 105 15.58 6.15 -3.35
C ASP A 105 16.07 5.45 -2.08
N VAL A 106 16.29 6.20 -1.01
CA VAL A 106 16.68 5.71 0.32
C VAL A 106 15.63 6.07 1.36
N MET A 107 15.34 5.12 2.25
CA MET A 107 14.44 5.32 3.38
C MET A 107 15.16 5.94 4.57
N LEU A 108 14.51 6.94 5.20
CA LEU A 108 14.99 7.54 6.43
C LEU A 108 14.62 6.64 7.61
N VAL A 109 15.64 6.19 8.34
CA VAL A 109 15.51 5.41 9.57
C VAL A 109 16.31 6.11 10.64
N THR A 110 15.74 6.40 11.81
CA THR A 110 16.49 7.00 12.93
C THR A 110 17.38 5.96 13.61
N ASP A 111 18.29 6.40 14.48
CA ASP A 111 19.14 5.46 15.21
C ASP A 111 18.31 4.63 16.21
N GLU A 112 17.30 5.24 16.83
CA GLU A 112 16.37 4.56 17.73
C GLU A 112 15.54 3.50 17.00
N GLU A 113 15.04 3.81 15.80
CA GLU A 113 14.31 2.85 14.97
C GLU A 113 15.21 1.71 14.53
N TRP A 114 16.46 2.00 14.17
CA TRP A 114 17.42 0.97 13.81
C TRP A 114 17.71 0.03 14.98
N GLU A 115 17.89 0.56 16.19
CA GLU A 115 18.06 -0.28 17.39
C GLU A 115 16.82 -1.14 17.66
N SER A 116 15.61 -0.59 17.48
CA SER A 116 14.36 -1.34 17.61
C SER A 116 14.26 -2.47 16.59
N LEU A 117 14.56 -2.19 15.32
CA LEU A 117 14.58 -3.18 14.24
C LEU A 117 15.60 -4.29 14.51
N LYS A 118 16.82 -3.96 14.97
CA LYS A 118 17.81 -4.96 15.40
C LYS A 118 17.29 -5.83 16.54
N SER A 119 16.65 -5.23 17.54
CA SER A 119 16.14 -5.95 18.71
C SER A 119 15.01 -6.93 18.37
N SER A 120 14.29 -6.70 17.27
CA SER A 120 13.23 -7.59 16.80
C SER A 120 13.74 -8.96 16.35
N GLY A 121 15.00 -9.03 15.89
CA GLY A 121 15.58 -10.24 15.29
C GLY A 121 14.95 -10.66 13.96
N GLU A 122 14.08 -9.83 13.36
CA GLU A 122 13.44 -10.12 12.08
C GLU A 122 14.43 -9.88 10.92
N GLN A 123 14.42 -10.75 9.91
CA GLN A 123 15.14 -10.50 8.66
C GLN A 123 14.47 -9.33 7.94
N LEU A 124 15.21 -8.27 7.63
CA LEU A 124 14.67 -7.07 6.97
C LEU A 124 15.03 -7.00 5.49
N ASP A 125 16.23 -7.45 5.14
CA ASP A 125 16.77 -7.38 3.79
C ASP A 125 15.93 -8.21 2.80
N GLU A 126 15.82 -7.69 1.58
CA GLU A 126 15.06 -8.26 0.46
C GLU A 126 13.54 -8.37 0.64
N ARG A 127 12.95 -7.71 1.64
CA ARG A 127 11.50 -7.74 1.88
C ARG A 127 10.77 -6.57 1.26
N ILE A 128 9.46 -6.75 1.07
CA ILE A 128 8.60 -5.66 0.61
C ILE A 128 8.19 -4.80 1.82
N VAL A 129 8.46 -3.51 1.72
CA VAL A 129 8.12 -2.50 2.73
C VAL A 129 7.15 -1.50 2.12
N GLU A 130 6.10 -1.18 2.85
CA GLU A 130 5.21 -0.06 2.56
C GLU A 130 5.79 1.19 3.20
N VAL A 131 6.00 2.23 2.41
CA VAL A 131 6.53 3.52 2.85
C VAL A 131 5.60 4.66 2.45
N HIS A 132 5.71 5.78 3.13
CA HIS A 132 5.07 7.03 2.73
C HIS A 132 6.08 8.19 2.73
N TRP A 133 5.78 9.25 2.00
CA TRP A 133 6.56 10.48 2.05
C TRP A 133 6.18 11.28 3.31
N SER A 134 7.18 11.74 4.07
CA SER A 134 6.98 12.70 5.16
C SER A 134 7.51 14.06 4.71
N PRO A 135 6.62 15.04 4.47
CA PRO A 135 7.02 16.41 4.16
C PRO A 135 7.85 17.06 5.25
N GLU A 136 7.63 16.67 6.51
CA GLU A 136 8.32 17.24 7.68
C GLU A 136 9.80 16.83 7.74
N LEU A 137 10.11 15.62 7.28
CA LEU A 137 11.46 15.06 7.26
C LEU A 137 12.11 15.10 5.87
N ASP A 138 11.35 15.53 4.85
CA ASP A 138 11.76 15.52 3.44
C ASP A 138 12.29 14.15 2.99
N GLY A 139 11.56 13.08 3.32
CA GLY A 139 12.02 11.73 3.00
C GLY A 139 11.02 10.61 3.26
N TRP A 140 11.39 9.41 2.80
CA TRP A 140 10.57 8.19 2.92
C TRP A 140 10.63 7.60 4.32
N ARG A 141 9.46 7.28 4.87
CA ARG A 141 9.30 6.67 6.20
C ARG A 141 8.61 5.34 6.09
N MET A 142 9.10 4.37 6.86
CA MET A 142 8.53 3.04 6.93
C MET A 142 7.14 3.06 7.58
N MET A 143 6.18 2.37 6.97
CA MET A 143 4.90 2.06 7.61
C MET A 143 4.92 0.64 8.17
N ARG A 144 5.12 -0.35 7.30
CA ARG A 144 5.07 -1.78 7.67
C ARG A 144 5.69 -2.68 6.61
N PHE A 145 5.97 -3.91 6.98
CA PHE A 145 6.29 -4.96 6.01
C PHE A 145 5.04 -5.52 5.33
N ARG A 146 5.17 -5.83 4.04
CA ARG A 146 4.12 -6.39 3.17
C ARG A 146 4.45 -7.82 2.80
N ASN A 147 4.37 -8.70 3.79
CA ASN A 147 4.64 -10.14 3.63
C ASN A 147 3.65 -10.85 2.69
N ASP A 148 2.52 -10.21 2.39
CA ASP A 148 1.50 -10.68 1.45
C ASP A 148 1.88 -10.40 -0.02
N LYS A 149 2.93 -9.60 -0.28
CA LYS A 149 3.34 -9.23 -1.63
C LYS A 149 4.67 -9.88 -2.01
N PRO A 150 4.76 -10.55 -3.18
CA PRO A 150 6.03 -11.11 -3.64
C PRO A 150 6.98 -10.04 -4.20
N ASN A 151 6.43 -8.91 -4.66
CA ASN A 151 7.18 -7.80 -5.27
C ASN A 151 6.59 -6.47 -4.78
N GLY A 152 7.38 -5.40 -4.90
CA GLY A 152 6.91 -4.03 -4.71
C GLY A 152 5.94 -3.59 -5.81
N ASN A 153 5.54 -2.32 -5.77
CA ASN A 153 4.77 -1.73 -6.85
C ASN A 153 5.61 -1.64 -8.14
N HIS A 154 4.94 -1.87 -9.27
CA HIS A 154 5.55 -1.69 -10.57
C HIS A 154 5.89 -0.22 -10.80
N LYS A 155 7.00 0.08 -11.48
CA LYS A 155 7.49 1.45 -11.77
C LYS A 155 6.40 2.43 -12.22
N ASN A 156 5.57 2.04 -13.19
CA ASN A 156 4.46 2.88 -13.65
C ASN A 156 3.46 3.27 -12.53
N VAL A 157 3.21 2.36 -11.57
CA VAL A 157 2.33 2.63 -10.42
C VAL A 157 3.01 3.61 -9.48
N VAL A 158 4.30 3.39 -9.19
CA VAL A 158 5.12 4.32 -8.41
C VAL A 158 5.09 5.73 -9.01
N ASP A 159 5.41 5.87 -10.31
CA ASP A 159 5.43 7.16 -11.00
C ASP A 159 4.08 7.89 -10.93
N ASN A 160 2.97 7.15 -10.98
CA ASN A 160 1.64 7.73 -10.83
C ASN A 160 1.37 8.19 -9.39
N ILE A 161 1.77 7.42 -8.39
CA ILE A 161 1.60 7.79 -6.99
C ILE A 161 2.46 9.01 -6.66
N ILE A 162 3.69 9.07 -7.16
CA ILE A 162 4.60 10.21 -6.95
C ILE A 162 3.99 11.51 -7.49
N LYS A 163 3.38 11.47 -8.68
CA LYS A 163 2.63 12.62 -9.20
C LYS A 163 1.50 13.03 -8.27
N THR A 164 0.75 12.08 -7.72
CA THR A 164 -0.33 12.40 -6.76
C THR A 164 0.16 12.92 -5.41
N ILE A 165 1.37 12.56 -4.99
CA ILE A 165 2.00 13.11 -3.79
C ILE A 165 2.44 14.55 -4.07
N ALA A 166 3.07 14.81 -5.21
CA ALA A 166 3.54 16.14 -5.60
C ALA A 166 2.39 17.13 -5.86
N ASP A 167 1.33 16.68 -6.52
CA ASP A 167 0.12 17.46 -6.81
C ASP A 167 -0.92 17.39 -5.67
N GLY A 168 -0.58 16.76 -4.55
CA GLY A 168 -1.48 16.48 -3.44
C GLY A 168 -1.93 17.76 -2.73
N VAL A 169 -3.23 17.87 -2.48
CA VAL A 169 -3.78 18.94 -1.64
C VAL A 169 -3.66 18.48 -0.18
N ASP A 170 -2.99 19.24 0.68
CA ASP A 170 -2.87 18.90 2.10
C ASP A 170 -4.15 19.20 2.89
N LYS A 171 -4.19 18.73 4.14
CA LYS A 171 -5.35 18.88 5.03
C LYS A 171 -5.71 20.35 5.27
N ASP A 172 -4.72 21.23 5.36
CA ASP A 172 -4.91 22.64 5.67
C ASP A 172 -5.51 23.38 4.47
N ALA A 173 -5.05 23.06 3.26
CA ALA A 173 -5.62 23.56 2.01
C ALA A 173 -7.06 23.08 1.82
N VAL A 174 -7.38 21.81 2.12
CA VAL A 174 -8.77 21.32 2.06
C VAL A 174 -9.66 22.00 3.11
N SER A 175 -9.10 22.39 4.26
CA SER A 175 -9.81 23.05 5.35
C SER A 175 -9.90 24.58 5.18
N ALA A 176 -9.22 25.14 4.18
CA ALA A 176 -9.16 26.59 4.00
C ALA A 176 -10.52 27.19 3.62
N PRO A 177 -10.90 28.35 4.21
CA PRO A 177 -12.18 28.99 3.92
C PRO A 177 -12.29 29.43 2.45
N PRO A 178 -13.50 29.42 1.85
CA PRO A 178 -13.71 29.69 0.42
C PRO A 178 -13.21 31.04 -0.09
N LEU A 179 -12.98 32.02 0.79
CA LEU A 179 -12.59 33.39 0.41
C LEU A 179 -11.11 33.53 0.04
N LEU A 180 -10.31 32.47 0.15
CA LEU A 180 -8.87 32.50 -0.12
C LEU A 180 -8.46 31.82 -1.43
N TYR A 181 -9.43 31.41 -2.27
CA TYR A 181 -9.15 30.85 -3.59
C TYR A 181 -9.17 31.95 -4.67
N PRO A 182 -8.03 32.55 -5.07
CA PRO A 182 -7.96 33.18 -6.38
C PRO A 182 -8.25 32.09 -7.42
N TYR A 183 -9.14 32.39 -8.37
CA TYR A 183 -9.58 31.51 -9.45
C TYR A 183 -8.44 30.72 -10.13
N SER A 184 -8.14 29.52 -9.61
CA SER A 184 -7.27 28.47 -10.16
C SER A 184 -7.24 27.38 -9.07
N THR A 185 -7.84 26.19 -9.13
CA THR A 185 -8.13 25.27 -10.22
C THR A 185 -9.20 24.26 -9.72
N PRO A 186 -10.34 24.06 -10.40
CA PRO A 186 -11.13 22.84 -10.25
C PRO A 186 -10.41 21.56 -10.78
N THR A 187 -9.23 21.73 -11.38
CA THR A 187 -8.51 20.68 -12.12
C THR A 187 -7.73 19.70 -11.24
N LEU A 188 -7.30 20.08 -10.03
CA LEU A 188 -6.37 19.26 -9.22
C LEU A 188 -7.05 18.08 -8.51
N ILE A 189 -8.32 18.19 -8.11
CA ILE A 189 -9.00 17.09 -7.41
C ILE A 189 -9.43 15.99 -8.42
N LEU A 190 -9.62 16.34 -9.70
CA LEU A 190 -10.09 15.40 -10.73
C LEU A 190 -9.05 14.33 -11.10
N SER A 191 -7.74 14.59 -10.92
CA SER A 191 -6.68 13.64 -11.30
C SER A 191 -6.55 12.45 -10.34
N GLN A 192 -6.93 12.62 -9.07
CA GLN A 192 -6.79 11.59 -8.03
C GLN A 192 -7.83 10.46 -8.14
N SER A 193 -8.94 10.68 -8.86
CA SER A 193 -10.01 9.68 -8.99
C SER A 193 -9.68 8.56 -9.99
N SER A 194 -8.82 8.83 -10.99
CA SER A 194 -8.54 7.92 -12.11
C SER A 194 -7.44 6.88 -11.84
N SER A 195 -6.48 7.15 -10.94
CA SER A 195 -5.38 6.20 -10.67
C SER A 195 -5.79 5.02 -9.78
N ARG A 196 -6.97 5.08 -9.14
CA ARG A 196 -7.50 3.99 -8.27
C ARG A 196 -8.42 3.02 -9.01
N ALA A 197 -8.49 3.06 -10.34
CA ALA A 197 -9.13 1.98 -11.10
C ALA A 197 -8.30 0.70 -10.88
N GLN A 198 -8.88 -0.20 -10.09
CA GLN A 198 -8.37 -1.51 -9.74
C GLN A 198 -7.79 -2.20 -10.99
N THR A 199 -6.53 -2.64 -10.91
CA THR A 199 -6.01 -3.65 -11.84
C THR A 199 -6.91 -4.88 -11.71
N PRO A 200 -7.60 -5.33 -12.78
CA PRO A 200 -8.36 -6.56 -12.72
C PRO A 200 -7.44 -7.72 -12.33
N PHE A 201 -7.90 -8.58 -11.43
CA PHE A 201 -7.29 -9.89 -11.21
C PHE A 201 -7.21 -10.62 -12.56
N GLU A 202 -6.00 -10.79 -13.10
CA GLU A 202 -5.76 -11.75 -14.18
C GLU A 202 -5.99 -13.15 -13.63
N THR A 203 -7.05 -13.79 -14.12
CA THR A 203 -7.25 -15.23 -13.93
C THR A 203 -6.27 -15.98 -14.82
N PRO A 204 -5.59 -17.04 -14.35
CA PRO A 204 -4.70 -17.82 -15.20
C PRO A 204 -5.49 -18.52 -16.31
N GLY A 205 -5.35 -18.03 -17.54
CA GLY A 205 -5.88 -18.68 -18.73
C GLY A 205 -5.16 -20.00 -19.02
N LYS A 206 -5.94 -21.04 -19.31
CA LYS A 206 -5.48 -22.33 -19.86
C LYS A 206 -4.84 -22.13 -21.24
N PRO A 207 -3.92 -23.02 -21.68
CA PRO A 207 -3.16 -22.80 -22.91
C PRO A 207 -4.02 -23.02 -24.16
N ASP A 208 -3.88 -22.08 -25.09
CA ASP A 208 -4.56 -22.07 -26.38
C ASP A 208 -3.94 -23.07 -27.37
N LYS A 209 -4.80 -23.83 -28.06
CA LYS A 209 -4.40 -24.65 -29.22
C LYS A 209 -4.48 -23.81 -30.48
N ALA A 210 -3.36 -23.76 -31.20
CA ALA A 210 -3.21 -23.15 -32.51
C ALA A 210 -4.28 -23.59 -33.54
N ARG A 211 -4.82 -22.64 -34.32
CA ARG A 211 -5.00 -22.83 -35.77
C ARG A 211 -5.19 -21.53 -36.56
N HIS A 212 -4.70 -21.60 -37.78
CA HIS A 212 -4.48 -20.57 -38.80
C HIS A 212 -5.73 -20.11 -39.59
N LYS A 213 -5.64 -18.86 -40.07
CA LYS A 213 -5.92 -18.32 -41.43
C LYS A 213 -7.32 -17.74 -41.83
N THR A 214 -7.22 -16.47 -42.25
CA THR A 214 -7.77 -15.75 -43.44
C THR A 214 -9.13 -15.03 -43.46
N ARG A 215 -8.99 -13.72 -43.78
CA ARG A 215 -9.73 -12.85 -44.74
C ARG A 215 -10.96 -12.05 -44.27
N ARG A 216 -11.10 -10.90 -44.96
CA ARG A 216 -11.75 -9.61 -44.64
C ARG A 216 -13.16 -9.50 -45.33
N PRO A 217 -13.89 -8.36 -45.27
CA PRO A 217 -15.20 -8.22 -44.61
C PRO A 217 -16.39 -7.98 -45.57
N HIS A 218 -17.65 -8.19 -45.13
CA HIS A 218 -18.84 -7.53 -45.70
C HIS A 218 -20.02 -7.51 -44.70
N ALA A 219 -20.80 -6.42 -44.73
CA ALA A 219 -22.09 -6.20 -44.07
C ALA A 219 -23.15 -5.81 -45.13
N PRO A 220 -24.41 -5.47 -44.76
CA PRO A 220 -25.56 -6.30 -44.37
C PRO A 220 -26.68 -6.25 -45.46
N PRO A 221 -27.88 -6.86 -45.29
CA PRO A 221 -29.02 -6.08 -44.74
C PRO A 221 -30.19 -6.85 -44.05
N ASN A 222 -30.72 -6.22 -42.99
CA ASN A 222 -32.12 -5.80 -42.73
C ASN A 222 -33.33 -6.79 -42.65
N ARG A 223 -34.16 -6.52 -41.61
CA ARG A 223 -35.64 -6.65 -41.45
C ARG A 223 -36.24 -7.77 -40.57
N HIS A 224 -36.82 -7.31 -39.45
CA HIS A 224 -37.92 -7.90 -38.66
C HIS A 224 -39.20 -8.14 -39.50
N PRO A 225 -40.14 -9.03 -39.10
CA PRO A 225 -41.17 -8.70 -38.09
C PRO A 225 -41.57 -9.85 -37.11
N ASP A 226 -42.01 -9.45 -35.91
CA ASP A 226 -42.79 -10.22 -34.90
C ASP A 226 -44.31 -10.24 -35.26
N PRO A 227 -45.26 -10.87 -34.50
CA PRO A 227 -45.31 -12.10 -33.67
C PRO A 227 -46.59 -12.96 -34.03
N PRO A 228 -47.14 -13.94 -33.24
CA PRO A 228 -47.90 -13.68 -31.98
C PRO A 228 -47.85 -14.76 -30.85
N THR A 229 -48.01 -14.28 -29.62
CA THR A 229 -48.80 -14.75 -28.44
C THR A 229 -49.14 -16.25 -28.24
N SER A 230 -48.74 -16.83 -27.08
CA SER A 230 -49.63 -17.42 -26.04
C SER A 230 -48.89 -18.37 -25.05
N LEU A 231 -49.21 -18.25 -23.75
CA LEU A 231 -48.78 -19.11 -22.63
C LEU A 231 -49.65 -20.40 -22.57
N PRO A 232 -49.18 -21.48 -21.90
CA PRO A 232 -49.61 -21.70 -20.52
C PRO A 232 -48.56 -22.32 -19.56
N ASN A 233 -48.80 -22.04 -18.28
CA ASN A 233 -48.18 -22.59 -17.06
C ASN A 233 -48.12 -24.13 -17.01
N HIS A 234 -46.99 -24.69 -16.55
CA HIS A 234 -46.97 -25.95 -15.80
C HIS A 234 -45.87 -25.96 -14.72
N HIS A 235 -46.30 -26.11 -13.46
CA HIS A 235 -45.47 -26.56 -12.35
C HIS A 235 -45.12 -28.04 -12.50
N PRO A 236 -43.95 -28.47 -11.98
CA PRO A 236 -43.91 -29.67 -11.16
C PRO A 236 -43.13 -29.48 -9.85
N LYS A 237 -43.65 -30.11 -8.78
CA LYS A 237 -43.03 -30.30 -7.45
C LYS A 237 -42.33 -31.68 -7.40
N PRO A 238 -41.59 -32.03 -6.33
CA PRO A 238 -40.16 -32.35 -6.37
C PRO A 238 -39.85 -33.86 -6.49
N ALA A 239 -38.72 -34.19 -7.10
CA ALA A 239 -38.17 -35.54 -7.13
C ALA A 239 -37.02 -35.72 -6.11
N ALA A 240 -36.84 -36.98 -5.73
CA ALA A 240 -36.23 -37.47 -4.50
C ALA A 240 -34.70 -37.33 -4.38
N ALA A 241 -34.26 -37.49 -3.13
CA ALA A 241 -32.90 -37.44 -2.63
C ALA A 241 -31.89 -38.29 -3.41
N SER A 242 -30.73 -37.70 -3.67
CA SER A 242 -29.52 -38.39 -4.11
C SER A 242 -28.40 -38.03 -3.14
N THR A 243 -27.96 -39.03 -2.37
CA THR A 243 -26.83 -38.99 -1.44
C THR A 243 -25.54 -38.70 -2.21
N GLN A 244 -24.93 -37.54 -1.98
CA GLN A 244 -23.56 -37.26 -2.42
C GLN A 244 -22.60 -37.52 -1.24
N THR A 245 -21.78 -38.55 -1.42
CA THR A 245 -20.66 -38.91 -0.56
C THR A 245 -19.53 -37.88 -0.73
N SER A 246 -19.11 -37.26 0.37
CA SER A 246 -17.93 -36.40 0.42
C SER A 246 -16.64 -37.20 0.15
N PRO A 247 -15.62 -36.64 -0.51
CA PRO A 247 -14.31 -37.27 -0.62
C PRO A 247 -13.55 -37.18 0.70
N ASP A 248 -12.81 -38.24 1.05
CA ASP A 248 -11.99 -38.33 2.26
C ASP A 248 -10.88 -37.25 2.31
N PRO A 249 -10.52 -36.76 3.50
CA PRO A 249 -9.44 -35.79 3.66
C PRO A 249 -8.06 -36.43 3.37
N PRO A 250 -7.07 -35.65 2.89
CA PRO A 250 -5.73 -36.14 2.62
C PRO A 250 -5.00 -36.55 3.91
N PRO A 251 -4.04 -37.49 3.84
CA PRO A 251 -3.28 -37.94 5.00
C PRO A 251 -2.38 -36.83 5.55
N PRO A 252 -2.09 -36.85 6.88
CA PRO A 252 -1.26 -35.83 7.51
C PRO A 252 0.21 -35.91 7.05
N PRO A 253 0.95 -34.78 7.09
CA PRO A 253 2.35 -34.74 6.71
C PRO A 253 3.25 -35.55 7.68
N PRO A 254 4.40 -36.06 7.21
CA PRO A 254 5.32 -36.81 8.04
C PRO A 254 5.94 -35.92 9.15
N PRO A 255 6.28 -36.50 10.31
CA PRO A 255 6.86 -35.75 11.42
C PRO A 255 8.27 -35.23 11.07
N PRO A 256 8.68 -34.08 11.63
CA PRO A 256 10.02 -33.54 11.40
C PRO A 256 11.11 -34.48 11.95
N PRO A 257 12.32 -34.47 11.35
CA PRO A 257 13.43 -35.31 11.81
C PRO A 257 13.80 -34.98 13.26
N ARG A 258 13.95 -36.02 14.08
CA ARG A 258 14.45 -35.90 15.46
C ARG A 258 15.86 -35.31 15.45
N LEU A 259 16.02 -34.16 16.09
CA LEU A 259 17.34 -33.61 16.42
C LEU A 259 18.02 -34.57 17.41
N SER A 260 19.17 -35.12 17.01
CA SER A 260 20.07 -35.83 17.92
C SER A 260 20.59 -34.86 19.00
N PRO A 261 20.73 -35.29 20.26
CA PRO A 261 21.20 -34.42 21.32
C PRO A 261 22.74 -34.34 21.36
N HIS A 262 23.21 -33.32 22.11
CA HIS A 262 24.57 -33.12 22.64
C HIS A 262 25.58 -32.37 21.73
N VAL A 263 26.40 -31.41 22.19
CA VAL A 263 27.11 -31.25 23.48
C VAL A 263 27.38 -29.75 23.77
N PRO A 264 27.36 -29.26 25.03
CA PRO A 264 27.79 -27.90 25.37
C PRO A 264 29.32 -27.77 25.36
N SER A 265 29.83 -26.70 24.73
CA SER A 265 31.25 -26.35 24.70
C SER A 265 31.67 -25.62 26.00
N PRO A 266 32.91 -25.80 26.51
CA PRO A 266 33.31 -25.31 27.82
C PRO A 266 33.59 -23.80 27.86
N ALA A 267 33.36 -23.22 29.04
CA ALA A 267 33.50 -21.80 29.36
C ALA A 267 34.91 -21.23 29.12
N ARG A 268 34.97 -19.96 28.69
CA ARG A 268 36.20 -19.17 28.54
C ARG A 268 36.47 -18.36 29.82
N PRO A 269 37.74 -18.26 30.30
CA PRO A 269 38.07 -17.54 31.53
C PRO A 269 38.04 -16.00 31.35
N PRO A 270 37.92 -15.23 32.45
CA PRO A 270 37.71 -13.79 32.39
C PRO A 270 39.02 -13.06 32.10
N CYS A 271 38.97 -12.07 31.21
CA CYS A 271 40.09 -11.18 30.93
C CYS A 271 39.83 -9.77 31.46
N GLN A 272 40.91 -9.19 31.96
CA GLN A 272 41.00 -8.18 32.99
C GLN A 272 40.61 -6.77 32.54
N THR A 273 40.14 -6.01 33.53
CA THR A 273 40.00 -4.55 33.57
C THR A 273 41.26 -3.83 33.09
N SER A 274 41.12 -2.87 32.18
CA SER A 274 42.09 -1.79 32.01
C SER A 274 41.39 -0.45 31.89
N THR A 275 41.97 0.50 32.62
CA THR A 275 41.55 1.83 33.02
C THR A 275 41.40 2.85 31.89
N ARG A 276 40.45 3.78 32.07
CA ARG A 276 40.17 4.96 31.25
C ARG A 276 41.06 6.16 31.64
N ALA A 277 41.18 7.09 30.68
CA ALA A 277 41.43 8.54 30.78
C ALA A 277 42.86 8.96 30.33
N THR A 278 43.13 10.06 29.59
CA THR A 278 42.35 11.25 29.18
C THR A 278 43.11 11.91 28.01
N ALA A 279 42.44 12.59 27.08
CA ALA A 279 43.06 13.57 26.17
C ALA A 279 42.20 14.86 26.16
N PRO A 280 42.79 16.07 26.24
CA PRO A 280 42.03 17.31 26.34
C PRO A 280 41.70 17.99 25.00
N SER A 281 40.57 18.70 25.06
CA SER A 281 39.91 19.59 24.09
C SER A 281 40.79 20.40 23.13
N SER A 282 40.35 20.46 21.88
CA SER A 282 40.70 21.54 20.94
C SER A 282 39.56 22.55 20.86
N THR A 283 39.88 23.79 21.21
CA THR A 283 39.06 25.00 21.11
C THR A 283 38.89 25.42 19.65
N ILE A 284 37.66 25.57 19.17
CA ILE A 284 37.36 26.27 17.92
C ILE A 284 36.98 27.72 18.27
N HIS A 285 37.83 28.66 17.85
CA HIS A 285 37.51 30.08 17.82
C HIS A 285 36.54 30.36 16.66
N GLY A 286 35.36 30.89 16.99
CA GLY A 286 34.49 31.53 16.02
C GLY A 286 35.03 32.91 15.64
N VAL A 287 35.10 33.19 14.34
CA VAL A 287 35.25 34.54 13.81
C VAL A 287 33.97 34.89 13.04
N LYS A 288 33.20 35.81 13.63
CA LYS A 288 32.19 36.64 12.96
C LYS A 288 32.86 37.93 12.49
N SER A 289 32.49 38.38 11.29
CA SER A 289 32.52 39.75 10.73
C SER A 289 32.94 39.66 9.26
N ARG A 290 32.49 40.49 8.32
CA ARG A 290 31.41 41.46 8.13
C ARG A 290 31.71 42.06 6.74
N ASP A 291 30.68 42.56 6.06
CA ASP A 291 30.74 43.62 5.04
C ASP A 291 31.57 43.39 3.76
N LEU A 292 30.88 43.02 2.67
CA LEU A 292 30.69 43.81 1.42
C LEU A 292 29.90 43.00 0.40
#